data_AF-A0A1V1P5T6-F1
#
_entry.id   AF-A0A1V1P5T6-F1
#
_cell.length_a   1.000
_cell.length_b   1.000
_cell.length_c   1.000
_cell.angle_alpha   90.00
_cell.angle_beta   90.00
_cell.angle_gamma   90.00
#
_symmetry.space_group_name_H-M   'P 1'
#
loop_
_entity.id
_entity.type
_entity.pdbx_description
1 polymer ?
#
loop_
_entity_poly.entity_id
_entity_poly.type
_entity_poly.pdbx_seq_one_letter_code
_entity_poly.pdbx_strand_id
1 'polypeptide(L)'
;MCAAEEAIHLPRTVSDLDDSTIIMFIDEFQNSRMPQYDFSVTGFYQEACESPTCPHFITGSAMTILARELVGTGALFGRFFYNKIEPLTSYYGATLALKAAIHYQADISREMAGIISDRCGGNPFYITAVIRQANLLSKPIYDEETLNEILAVDISSGFIWGELHDQVNRWINRLNNFNITKWILYLSALDENNDPKRDVIDVHKIQQALKQYEGVDIDIKQIQDILVKLSRGDLLEDYMGTFTRIKDPILNDFLRVWGQMEMKHLKIAKVQNELRNKYYHFSKRCLNEYKGYLGEIHMSQILFAAQRQTLSGDYFHYASDIKIPDFSYVNHRVRLSSGKNREIDLLGAAGPEAWVCQSKWVERKNIGINDLKKLNQQAEDVKAEMNVVFLKKWIFAHKGLTAKAKQFACDHDIFWSTRKELDALLDYLNLRPLYAFQDVTNKETL
;
A
#
# COMPACT_ATOMS: atom_id res chain seq x y z
N MET A 1 33.22 33.59 1.58
CA MET A 1 31.93 32.87 1.58
C MET A 1 31.29 33.10 0.22
N CYS A 2 30.80 32.07 -0.47
CA CYS A 2 30.06 32.30 -1.72
C CYS A 2 28.63 32.75 -1.40
N ALA A 3 27.94 33.43 -2.32
CA ALA A 3 26.59 33.95 -2.07
C ALA A 3 25.58 32.87 -1.60
N ALA A 4 25.75 31.63 -2.05
CA ALA A 4 24.91 30.50 -1.62
C ALA A 4 25.17 30.10 -0.16
N GLU A 5 26.43 30.09 0.26
CA GLU A 5 26.83 29.78 1.63
C GLU A 5 26.36 30.87 2.60
N GLU A 6 26.47 32.15 2.23
CA GLU A 6 25.92 33.26 3.03
C GLU A 6 24.40 33.14 3.19
N ALA A 7 23.68 32.84 2.10
CA ALA A 7 22.23 32.69 2.14
C ALA A 7 21.78 31.54 3.06
N ILE A 8 22.52 30.43 3.08
CA ILE A 8 22.23 29.26 3.92
C ILE A 8 22.53 29.54 5.40
N HIS A 9 23.62 30.28 5.69
CA HIS A 9 24.02 30.57 7.07
C HIS A 9 23.27 31.74 7.71
N LEU A 10 22.74 32.67 6.92
CA LEU A 10 22.11 33.89 7.42
C LEU A 10 21.02 33.65 8.48
N PRO A 11 20.08 32.70 8.32
CA PRO A 11 19.07 32.42 9.34
C PRO A 11 19.69 32.04 10.69
N ARG A 12 20.72 31.19 10.68
CA ARG A 12 21.46 30.83 11.89
C ARG A 12 22.13 32.05 12.50
N THR A 13 22.82 32.86 11.71
CA THR A 13 23.53 34.04 12.21
C THR A 13 22.59 35.04 12.86
N VAL A 14 21.42 35.30 12.26
CA VAL A 14 20.41 36.19 12.83
C VAL A 14 19.83 35.60 14.12
N SER A 15 19.51 34.31 14.11
CA SER A 15 19.00 33.59 15.28
C SER A 15 19.97 33.65 16.47
N ASP A 16 21.27 33.43 16.22
CA ASP A 16 22.32 33.45 17.24
C ASP A 16 22.59 34.89 17.77
N LEU A 17 22.52 35.91 16.92
CA LEU A 17 22.77 37.31 17.31
C LEU A 17 21.61 37.94 18.08
N ASP A 18 20.38 37.67 17.66
CA ASP A 18 19.17 38.29 18.21
C ASP A 18 18.59 37.51 19.40
N ASP A 19 19.24 36.40 19.81
CA ASP A 19 18.74 35.43 20.82
C ASP A 19 17.29 35.01 20.51
N SER A 20 17.01 34.78 19.23
CA SER A 20 15.69 34.44 18.70
C SER A 20 15.69 33.05 18.09
N THR A 21 14.54 32.38 18.07
CA THR A 21 14.41 31.07 17.42
C THR A 21 13.90 31.22 15.99
N ILE A 22 14.66 30.71 15.01
CA ILE A 22 14.26 30.70 13.60
C ILE A 22 14.12 29.24 13.13
N ILE A 23 12.93 28.83 12.71
CA ILE A 23 12.71 27.47 12.22
C ILE A 23 12.82 27.46 10.70
N MET A 24 13.72 26.63 10.17
CA MET A 24 13.94 26.47 8.74
C MET A 24 13.20 25.26 8.20
N PHE A 25 12.33 25.45 7.20
CA PHE A 25 11.71 24.38 6.43
C PHE A 25 12.25 24.40 5.01
N ILE A 26 12.89 23.30 4.58
CA ILE A 26 13.48 23.18 3.25
C ILE A 26 12.85 21.99 2.55
N ASP A 27 12.01 22.30 1.57
CA ASP A 27 11.29 21.29 0.80
C ASP A 27 12.11 20.77 -0.39
N GLU A 28 11.87 19.51 -0.74
CA GLU A 28 12.58 18.77 -1.78
C GLU A 28 14.11 18.92 -1.70
N PHE A 29 14.65 18.71 -0.50
CA PHE A 29 16.06 18.91 -0.17
C PHE A 29 17.01 18.08 -1.04
N GLN A 30 16.56 16.99 -1.66
CA GLN A 30 17.35 16.27 -2.66
C GLN A 30 17.84 17.14 -3.82
N ASN A 31 17.16 18.27 -4.08
CA ASN A 31 17.54 19.24 -5.10
C ASN A 31 18.74 20.13 -4.69
N SER A 32 19.19 20.07 -3.43
CA SER A 32 20.44 20.71 -2.97
C SER A 32 21.68 20.14 -3.65
N ARG A 33 21.54 18.99 -4.30
CA ARG A 33 22.57 18.34 -5.11
C ARG A 33 21.97 17.92 -6.45
N MET A 34 22.52 18.44 -7.54
CA MET A 34 22.13 18.06 -8.90
C MET A 34 23.38 17.63 -9.68
N PRO A 35 23.68 16.32 -9.72
CA PRO A 35 24.89 15.80 -10.37
C PRO A 35 25.00 16.20 -11.84
N GLN A 36 23.88 16.35 -12.56
CA GLN A 36 23.92 16.74 -13.98
C GLN A 36 24.40 18.19 -14.22
N TYR A 37 24.39 19.05 -13.20
CA TYR A 37 24.82 20.44 -13.28
C TYR A 37 26.12 20.71 -12.50
N ASP A 38 26.80 19.67 -12.02
CA ASP A 38 27.93 19.77 -11.08
C ASP A 38 27.62 20.73 -9.90
N PHE A 39 26.36 20.72 -9.46
CA PHE A 39 25.85 21.62 -8.44
C PHE A 39 25.65 20.87 -7.13
N SER A 40 26.22 21.39 -6.05
CA SER A 40 26.01 20.87 -4.70
C SER A 40 26.21 21.97 -3.66
N VAL A 41 25.16 22.27 -2.90
CA VAL A 41 25.20 23.17 -1.73
C VAL A 41 25.08 22.41 -0.41
N THR A 42 24.95 21.08 -0.45
CA THR A 42 24.75 20.22 0.74
C THR A 42 25.80 20.44 1.82
N GLY A 43 27.07 20.68 1.43
CA GLY A 43 28.15 20.93 2.39
C GLY A 43 27.95 22.19 3.23
N PHE A 44 27.35 23.24 2.67
CA PHE A 44 27.11 24.51 3.38
C PHE A 44 26.07 24.37 4.49
N TYR A 45 25.24 23.32 4.45
CA TYR A 45 24.28 23.06 5.53
C TYR A 45 24.92 22.46 6.78
N GLN A 46 26.17 21.97 6.71
CA GLN A 46 26.81 21.24 7.80
C GLN A 46 26.84 22.05 9.09
N GLU A 47 27.29 23.30 9.01
CA GLU A 47 27.31 24.20 10.15
C GLU A 47 25.95 24.86 10.35
N ALA A 48 25.23 25.22 9.29
CA ALA A 48 23.94 25.90 9.40
C ALA A 48 22.91 25.14 10.25
N CYS A 49 22.90 23.80 10.20
CA CYS A 49 21.95 22.97 10.94
C CYS A 49 22.38 22.59 12.37
N GLU A 50 23.54 23.04 12.84
CA GLU A 50 24.06 22.69 14.18
C GLU A 50 23.58 23.67 15.28
N SER A 51 22.91 24.77 14.93
CA SER A 51 22.43 25.73 15.93
C SER A 51 21.17 25.24 16.65
N PRO A 52 21.12 25.25 17.99
CA PRO A 52 19.94 24.87 18.77
C PRO A 52 18.79 25.88 18.63
N THR A 53 19.08 27.13 18.28
CA THR A 53 18.10 28.21 18.09
C THR A 53 17.63 28.29 16.63
N CYS A 54 18.30 27.61 15.70
CA CYS A 54 17.92 27.55 14.28
C CYS A 54 17.69 26.11 13.77
N PRO A 55 16.67 25.38 14.26
CA PRO A 55 16.42 24.01 13.83
C PRO A 55 15.99 23.94 12.36
N HIS A 56 16.49 22.92 11.66
CA HIS A 56 16.19 22.67 10.25
C HIS A 56 15.31 21.42 10.07
N PHE A 57 14.24 21.57 9.32
CA PHE A 57 13.34 20.51 8.88
C PHE A 57 13.46 20.39 7.36
N ILE A 58 13.84 19.20 6.91
CA ILE A 58 14.00 18.92 5.48
C ILE A 58 12.99 17.86 5.04
N THR A 59 12.41 18.05 3.87
CA THR A 59 11.51 17.08 3.23
C THR A 59 12.05 16.70 1.86
N GLY A 60 11.62 15.54 1.35
CA GLY A 60 12.02 15.10 0.03
C GLY A 60 11.33 13.82 -0.42
N SER A 61 10.82 13.84 -1.64
CA SER A 61 10.13 12.72 -2.29
C SER A 61 11.10 11.61 -2.76
N ALA A 62 12.32 11.97 -3.16
CA ALA A 62 13.38 11.01 -3.51
C ALA A 62 14.11 10.52 -2.24
N MET A 63 13.41 9.69 -1.48
CA MET A 63 13.83 9.16 -0.19
C MET A 63 15.17 8.44 -0.26
N THR A 64 15.43 7.70 -1.34
CA THR A 64 16.71 7.00 -1.50
C THR A 64 17.88 7.98 -1.55
N ILE A 65 17.77 9.10 -2.27
CA ILE A 65 18.80 10.15 -2.32
C ILE A 65 18.90 10.86 -0.98
N LEU A 66 17.78 11.33 -0.45
CA LEU A 66 17.74 12.10 0.78
C LEU A 66 18.37 11.31 1.94
N ALA A 67 17.89 10.08 2.15
CA ALA A 67 18.27 9.26 3.27
C ALA A 67 19.66 8.62 3.10
N ARG A 68 20.04 8.14 1.91
CA ARG A 68 21.32 7.41 1.74
C ARG A 68 22.46 8.30 1.26
N GLU A 69 22.20 9.26 0.39
CA GLU A 69 23.26 10.04 -0.27
C GLU A 69 23.51 11.41 0.34
N LEU A 70 22.49 12.06 0.94
CA LEU A 70 22.64 13.39 1.52
C LEU A 70 22.78 13.39 3.04
N VAL A 71 21.86 12.71 3.74
CA VAL A 71 21.81 12.69 5.20
C VAL A 71 22.52 11.46 5.78
N GLY A 72 22.41 10.31 5.11
CA GLY A 72 22.99 9.05 5.58
C GLY A 72 24.48 8.88 5.31
N THR A 73 25.10 9.80 4.57
CA THR A 73 26.54 9.82 4.29
C THR A 73 27.05 11.26 4.17
N GLY A 74 28.37 11.45 4.18
CA GLY A 74 28.99 12.75 3.91
C GLY A 74 28.79 13.80 5.01
N ALA A 75 28.71 15.07 4.61
CA ALA A 75 28.77 16.24 5.51
C ALA A 75 27.60 16.33 6.51
N LEU A 76 26.42 15.81 6.17
CA LEU A 76 25.24 15.89 7.03
C LEU A 76 25.01 14.62 7.87
N PHE A 77 25.96 13.68 7.83
CA PHE A 77 25.84 12.43 8.58
C PHE A 77 25.67 12.68 10.08
N GLY A 78 24.61 12.10 10.66
CA GLY A 78 24.30 12.19 12.08
C GLY A 78 23.68 13.53 12.53
N ARG A 79 23.42 14.48 11.62
CA ARG A 79 22.89 15.81 11.96
C ARG A 79 21.36 15.92 11.92
N PHE A 80 20.69 14.97 11.28
CA PHE A 80 19.24 14.96 11.18
C PHE A 80 18.65 13.67 11.75
N PHE A 81 17.52 13.80 12.44
CA PHE A 81 16.64 12.69 12.70
C PHE A 81 15.82 12.38 11.46
N TYR A 82 15.84 11.12 11.04
CA TYR A 82 15.11 10.67 9.88
C TYR A 82 13.80 9.99 10.30
N ASN A 83 12.69 10.44 9.73
CA ASN A 83 11.40 9.80 9.89
C ASN A 83 10.72 9.67 8.53
N LYS A 84 10.27 8.45 8.20
CA LYS A 84 9.56 8.17 6.96
C LYS A 84 8.07 8.36 7.17
N ILE A 85 7.46 9.21 6.35
CA ILE A 85 5.99 9.32 6.30
C ILE A 85 5.48 8.18 5.42
N GLU A 86 4.90 7.16 6.06
CA GLU A 86 4.31 6.03 5.37
C GLU A 86 2.92 6.38 4.79
N PRO A 87 2.44 5.62 3.78
CA PRO A 87 1.07 5.74 3.30
C PRO A 87 0.05 5.58 4.44
N LEU A 88 -1.12 6.20 4.27
CA LEU A 88 -2.21 6.04 5.24
C LEU A 88 -2.66 4.59 5.28
N THR A 89 -2.96 4.11 6.49
CA THR A 89 -3.67 2.83 6.63
C THR A 89 -5.04 2.91 5.95
N SER A 90 -5.61 1.77 5.56
CA SER A 90 -6.93 1.73 4.92
C SER A 90 -8.01 2.48 5.72
N TYR A 91 -7.90 2.49 7.05
CA TYR A 91 -8.78 3.25 7.93
C TYR A 91 -8.62 4.77 7.79
N TYR A 92 -7.39 5.28 7.88
CA TYR A 92 -7.15 6.73 7.79
C TYR A 92 -7.34 7.24 6.36
N GLY A 93 -7.01 6.44 5.35
CA GLY A 93 -7.28 6.78 3.96
C GLY A 93 -8.78 6.80 3.65
N ALA A 94 -9.59 5.88 4.19
CA ALA A 94 -11.05 5.96 4.06
C ALA A 94 -11.62 7.22 4.74
N THR A 95 -11.08 7.57 5.91
CA THR A 95 -11.45 8.80 6.61
C THR A 95 -11.10 10.04 5.78
N LEU A 96 -9.93 10.05 5.14
CA LEU A 96 -9.51 11.11 4.23
C LEU A 96 -10.45 11.19 3.02
N ALA A 97 -10.81 10.07 2.40
CA ALA A 97 -11.72 10.03 1.25
C ALA A 97 -13.08 10.68 1.58
N LEU A 98 -13.66 10.36 2.74
CA LEU A 98 -14.91 10.97 3.22
C LEU A 98 -14.77 12.47 3.48
N LYS A 99 -13.66 12.90 4.11
CA LYS A 99 -13.42 14.33 4.36
C LYS A 99 -13.19 15.11 3.06
N ALA A 100 -12.44 14.53 2.13
CA ALA A 100 -12.21 15.10 0.81
C ALA A 100 -13.53 15.20 0.04
N ALA A 101 -14.40 14.20 0.11
CA ALA A 101 -15.69 14.21 -0.56
C ALA A 101 -16.56 15.37 -0.08
N ILE A 102 -16.62 15.60 1.23
CA ILE A 102 -17.31 16.77 1.81
C ILE A 102 -16.68 18.08 1.31
N HIS A 103 -15.35 18.19 1.36
CA HIS A 103 -14.64 19.41 1.00
C HIS A 103 -14.81 19.77 -0.49
N TYR A 104 -14.69 18.79 -1.38
CA TYR A 104 -14.80 18.96 -2.83
C TYR A 104 -16.21 18.77 -3.36
N GLN A 105 -17.20 18.55 -2.49
CA GLN A 105 -18.60 18.33 -2.84
C GLN A 105 -18.82 17.15 -3.80
N ALA A 106 -17.98 16.13 -3.70
CA ALA A 106 -18.18 14.87 -4.41
C ALA A 106 -19.12 13.97 -3.60
N ASP A 107 -19.96 13.21 -4.28
CA ASP A 107 -20.80 12.22 -3.64
C ASP A 107 -20.14 10.84 -3.70
N ILE A 108 -19.89 10.24 -2.53
CA ILE A 108 -19.34 8.90 -2.41
C ILE A 108 -20.10 8.13 -1.34
N SER A 109 -20.28 6.84 -1.57
CA SER A 109 -20.80 5.96 -0.52
C SER A 109 -19.72 5.70 0.54
N ARG A 110 -20.15 5.40 1.78
CA ARG A 110 -19.20 5.07 2.85
C ARG A 110 -18.44 3.78 2.55
N GLU A 111 -19.06 2.88 1.79
CA GLU A 111 -18.52 1.60 1.34
C GLU A 111 -17.30 1.86 0.47
N MET A 112 -17.47 2.78 -0.49
CA MET A 112 -16.44 3.09 -1.48
C MET A 112 -15.26 3.84 -0.90
N ALA A 113 -15.41 4.56 0.22
CA ALA A 113 -14.29 5.24 0.87
C ALA A 113 -13.12 4.30 1.21
N GLY A 114 -13.44 3.11 1.70
CA GLY A 114 -12.45 2.08 2.01
C GLY A 114 -11.76 1.50 0.76
N ILE A 115 -12.52 1.29 -0.30
CA ILE A 115 -12.00 0.77 -1.57
C ILE A 115 -11.16 1.84 -2.28
N ILE A 116 -11.57 3.11 -2.26
CA ILE A 116 -10.79 4.24 -2.76
C ILE A 116 -9.43 4.28 -2.07
N SER A 117 -9.39 4.17 -0.75
CA SER A 117 -8.14 4.15 0.02
C SER A 117 -7.22 3.02 -0.41
N ASP A 118 -7.74 1.81 -0.57
CA ASP A 118 -6.96 0.63 -0.96
C ASP A 118 -6.42 0.76 -2.39
N ARG A 119 -7.28 1.14 -3.34
CA ARG A 119 -6.91 1.34 -4.75
C ARG A 119 -5.87 2.45 -4.94
N CYS A 120 -5.91 3.46 -4.08
CA CYS A 120 -4.93 4.54 -4.05
C CYS A 120 -3.68 4.21 -3.20
N GLY A 121 -3.52 2.99 -2.70
CA GLY A 121 -2.38 2.57 -1.88
C GLY A 121 -2.20 3.38 -0.59
N GLY A 122 -3.27 4.00 -0.08
CA GLY A 122 -3.21 4.89 1.08
C GLY A 122 -2.54 6.24 0.83
N ASN A 123 -2.20 6.58 -0.42
CA ASN A 123 -1.56 7.87 -0.73
C ASN A 123 -2.58 9.02 -0.65
N PRO A 124 -2.35 10.03 0.21
CA PRO A 124 -3.29 11.15 0.37
C PRO A 124 -3.56 11.94 -0.92
N PHE A 125 -2.55 12.10 -1.78
CA PHE A 125 -2.67 12.82 -3.03
C PHE A 125 -3.60 12.09 -4.00
N TYR A 126 -3.40 10.78 -4.23
CA TYR A 126 -4.26 10.02 -5.14
C TYR A 126 -5.71 9.94 -4.65
N ILE A 127 -5.91 9.71 -3.34
CA ILE A 127 -7.25 9.70 -2.74
C ILE A 127 -7.96 11.03 -3.03
N THR A 128 -7.28 12.14 -2.79
CA THR A 128 -7.82 13.49 -3.02
C THR A 128 -8.06 13.75 -4.50
N ALA A 129 -7.14 13.34 -5.37
CA ALA A 129 -7.24 13.50 -6.83
C ALA A 129 -8.48 12.81 -7.39
N VAL A 130 -8.68 11.53 -7.05
CA VAL A 130 -9.85 10.75 -7.47
C VAL A 130 -11.16 11.41 -7.04
N ILE A 131 -11.22 11.90 -5.80
CA ILE A 131 -12.41 12.59 -5.29
C ILE A 131 -12.67 13.90 -6.04
N ARG A 132 -11.64 14.69 -6.32
CA ARG A 132 -11.75 15.91 -7.13
C ARG A 132 -12.21 15.59 -8.54
N GLN A 133 -11.64 14.55 -9.15
CA GLN A 133 -11.98 14.11 -10.50
C GLN A 133 -13.41 13.59 -10.58
N ALA A 134 -13.92 12.93 -9.54
CA ALA A 134 -15.32 12.51 -9.43
C ALA A 134 -16.28 13.71 -9.52
N ASN A 135 -15.99 14.78 -8.76
CA ASN A 135 -16.78 16.01 -8.81
C ASN A 135 -16.70 16.69 -10.19
N LEU A 136 -15.50 16.81 -10.77
CA LEU A 136 -15.33 17.40 -12.12
C LEU A 136 -16.09 16.64 -13.20
N LEU A 137 -16.16 15.31 -13.10
CA LEU A 137 -16.92 14.46 -14.01
C LEU A 137 -18.41 14.41 -13.67
N SER A 138 -18.83 15.03 -12.55
CA SER A 138 -20.18 14.92 -12.00
C SER A 138 -20.64 13.46 -11.86
N LYS A 139 -19.72 12.59 -11.40
CA LYS A 139 -19.96 11.16 -11.23
C LYS A 139 -19.87 10.76 -9.76
N PRO A 140 -20.98 10.32 -9.13
CA PRO A 140 -20.94 9.83 -7.76
C PRO A 140 -20.24 8.47 -7.68
N ILE A 141 -19.43 8.23 -6.65
CA ILE A 141 -18.72 6.96 -6.46
C ILE A 141 -19.50 6.07 -5.50
N TYR A 142 -20.45 5.30 -6.04
CA TYR A 142 -21.23 4.32 -5.28
C TYR A 142 -20.79 2.88 -5.50
N ASP A 143 -20.03 2.64 -6.57
CA ASP A 143 -19.56 1.33 -6.97
C ASP A 143 -18.13 1.39 -7.54
N GLU A 144 -17.51 0.22 -7.65
CA GLU A 144 -16.17 0.08 -8.21
C GLU A 144 -16.11 0.42 -9.70
N GLU A 145 -17.19 0.21 -10.45
CA GLU A 145 -17.21 0.51 -11.89
C GLU A 145 -16.97 2.00 -12.11
N THR A 146 -17.70 2.84 -11.39
CA THR A 146 -17.56 4.30 -11.44
C THR A 146 -16.18 4.75 -10.94
N LEU A 147 -15.68 4.17 -9.84
CA LEU A 147 -14.32 4.42 -9.36
C LEU A 147 -13.26 4.10 -10.44
N ASN A 148 -13.40 2.95 -11.09
CA ASN A 148 -12.48 2.50 -12.13
C ASN A 148 -12.49 3.43 -13.35
N GLU A 149 -13.67 3.94 -13.73
CA GLU A 149 -13.78 4.94 -14.80
C GLU A 149 -13.07 6.24 -14.44
N ILE A 150 -13.27 6.74 -13.21
CA ILE A 150 -12.66 7.97 -12.71
C ILE A 150 -11.13 7.81 -12.66
N LEU A 151 -10.64 6.72 -12.07
CA LEU A 151 -9.21 6.40 -12.02
C LEU A 151 -8.61 6.32 -13.43
N ALA A 152 -9.29 5.67 -14.38
CA ALA A 152 -8.79 5.56 -15.74
C ALA A 152 -8.66 6.93 -16.43
N VAL A 153 -9.57 7.85 -16.17
CA VAL A 153 -9.48 9.24 -16.67
C VAL A 153 -8.34 9.98 -15.97
N ASP A 154 -8.27 9.88 -14.64
CA ASP A 154 -7.31 10.63 -13.82
C ASP A 154 -5.86 10.23 -14.13
N ILE A 155 -5.61 8.91 -14.21
CA ILE A 155 -4.29 8.34 -14.52
C ILE A 155 -3.84 8.65 -15.96
N SER A 156 -4.75 8.94 -16.89
CA SER A 156 -4.38 9.19 -18.30
C SER A 156 -4.41 10.65 -18.73
N SER A 157 -5.05 11.52 -17.94
CA SER A 157 -5.24 12.93 -18.33
C SER A 157 -5.64 13.87 -17.19
N GLY A 158 -5.83 13.37 -15.96
CA GLY A 158 -6.26 14.18 -14.81
C GLY A 158 -5.12 14.65 -13.92
N PHE A 159 -5.42 14.83 -12.63
CA PHE A 159 -4.49 15.33 -11.63
C PHE A 159 -3.33 14.38 -11.37
N ILE A 160 -3.60 13.07 -11.27
CA ILE A 160 -2.61 12.02 -11.09
C ILE A 160 -1.66 12.00 -12.29
N TRP A 161 -2.20 12.04 -13.51
CA TRP A 161 -1.38 12.16 -14.71
C TRP A 161 -0.49 13.39 -14.64
N GLY A 162 -1.05 14.58 -14.37
CA GLY A 162 -0.28 15.83 -14.34
C GLY A 162 0.89 15.79 -13.36
N GLU A 163 0.65 15.33 -12.13
CA GLU A 163 1.68 15.26 -11.09
C GLU A 163 2.75 14.21 -11.42
N LEU A 164 2.34 12.96 -11.70
CA LEU A 164 3.29 11.87 -11.94
C LEU A 164 4.05 12.05 -13.25
N HIS A 165 3.41 12.58 -14.29
CA HIS A 165 4.07 12.89 -15.55
C HIS A 165 5.18 13.93 -15.36
N ASP A 166 4.92 14.98 -14.60
CA ASP A 166 5.92 16.00 -14.31
C ASP A 166 7.07 15.43 -13.47
N GLN A 167 6.77 14.68 -12.39
CA GLN A 167 7.80 14.06 -11.55
C GLN A 167 8.68 13.07 -12.32
N VAL A 168 8.06 12.15 -13.07
CA VAL A 168 8.78 11.13 -13.86
C VAL A 168 9.63 11.79 -14.94
N ASN A 169 9.09 12.77 -15.68
CA ASN A 169 9.90 13.45 -16.69
C ASN A 169 11.00 14.31 -16.08
N ARG A 170 10.77 14.99 -14.94
CA ARG A 170 11.83 15.69 -14.20
C ARG A 170 12.95 14.74 -13.85
N TRP A 171 12.65 13.53 -13.39
CA TRP A 171 13.66 12.52 -13.07
C TRP A 171 14.39 12.01 -14.31
N ILE A 172 13.66 11.62 -15.35
CA ILE A 172 14.24 11.15 -16.62
C ILE A 172 15.13 12.22 -17.24
N ASN A 173 14.74 13.50 -17.15
CA ASN A 173 15.53 14.63 -17.63
C ASN A 173 16.88 14.80 -16.92
N ARG A 174 17.04 14.24 -15.71
CA ARG A 174 18.35 14.19 -15.00
C ARG A 174 19.27 13.11 -15.57
N LEU A 175 18.74 12.15 -16.32
CA LEU A 175 19.45 11.01 -16.84
C LEU A 175 19.89 11.26 -18.29
N ASN A 176 21.19 11.25 -18.54
CA ASN A 176 21.74 11.33 -19.90
C ASN A 176 21.43 10.03 -20.66
N ASN A 177 20.24 9.92 -21.29
CA ASN A 177 19.80 9.00 -22.37
C ASN A 177 18.26 8.83 -22.39
N PHE A 178 17.54 9.94 -22.61
CA PHE A 178 16.08 10.04 -22.39
C PHE A 178 15.25 8.90 -22.99
N ASN A 179 15.38 8.60 -24.29
CA ASN A 179 14.52 7.61 -24.95
C ASN A 179 14.75 6.18 -24.43
N ILE A 180 16.00 5.77 -24.23
CA ILE A 180 16.34 4.44 -23.71
C ILE A 180 15.86 4.30 -22.28
N THR A 181 16.05 5.34 -21.45
CA THR A 181 15.56 5.37 -20.08
C THR A 181 14.03 5.25 -20.02
N LYS A 182 13.30 5.97 -20.90
CA LYS A 182 11.84 5.86 -20.97
C LYS A 182 11.40 4.42 -21.31
N TRP A 183 12.04 3.79 -22.28
CA TRP A 183 11.74 2.39 -22.64
C TRP A 183 12.05 1.41 -21.52
N ILE A 184 13.22 1.53 -20.87
CA ILE A 184 13.58 0.65 -19.73
C ILE A 184 12.53 0.76 -18.63
N LEU A 185 12.16 1.99 -18.23
CA LEU A 185 11.15 2.21 -17.19
C LEU A 185 9.80 1.60 -17.57
N TYR A 186 9.35 1.81 -18.82
CA TYR A 186 8.09 1.24 -19.30
C TYR A 186 8.12 -0.30 -19.35
N LEU A 187 9.20 -0.90 -19.86
CA LEU A 187 9.36 -2.36 -19.93
C LEU A 187 9.42 -2.98 -18.53
N SER A 188 10.08 -2.32 -17.57
CA SER A 188 10.06 -2.71 -16.16
C SER A 188 8.65 -2.70 -15.56
N ALA A 189 7.80 -1.75 -15.93
CA ALA A 189 6.41 -1.69 -15.47
C ALA A 189 5.53 -2.80 -16.08
N LEU A 190 5.90 -3.31 -17.26
CA LEU A 190 5.22 -4.39 -17.98
C LEU A 190 5.65 -5.80 -17.59
N ASP A 191 6.81 -5.99 -16.94
CA ASP A 191 7.32 -7.32 -16.59
C ASP A 191 6.47 -7.95 -15.48
N GLU A 192 5.31 -8.48 -15.88
CA GLU A 192 4.46 -9.33 -15.06
C GLU A 192 5.10 -10.71 -15.00
N ASN A 193 6.14 -10.85 -14.20
CA ASN A 193 6.57 -12.19 -13.80
C ASN A 193 5.40 -12.81 -13.00
N ASN A 194 4.70 -13.75 -13.65
CA ASN A 194 3.57 -14.51 -13.09
C ASN A 194 3.94 -15.39 -11.88
N ASP A 195 5.20 -15.32 -11.42
CA ASP A 195 5.66 -15.93 -10.18
C ASP A 195 5.72 -14.87 -9.08
N PRO A 196 4.77 -14.84 -8.12
CA PRO A 196 4.80 -13.92 -6.98
C PRO A 196 6.02 -14.11 -6.06
N LYS A 197 6.89 -15.10 -6.31
CA LYS A 197 8.20 -15.25 -5.64
C LYS A 197 9.34 -14.49 -6.35
N ARG A 198 9.11 -13.93 -7.54
CA ARG A 198 10.11 -13.25 -8.37
C ARG A 198 9.50 -12.06 -9.11
N ASP A 199 9.07 -11.03 -8.37
CA ASP A 199 8.77 -9.70 -8.96
C ASP A 199 10.05 -8.96 -9.41
N VAL A 200 11.07 -9.72 -9.82
CA VAL A 200 12.39 -9.25 -10.19
C VAL A 200 12.37 -8.91 -11.66
N ILE A 201 12.86 -7.73 -12.01
CA ILE A 201 12.95 -7.26 -13.39
C ILE A 201 14.01 -8.08 -14.14
N ASP A 202 13.62 -8.68 -15.26
CA ASP A 202 14.54 -9.44 -16.10
C ASP A 202 15.24 -8.52 -17.12
N VAL A 203 16.49 -8.18 -16.83
CA VAL A 203 17.33 -7.32 -17.68
C VAL A 203 17.55 -7.89 -19.08
N HIS A 204 17.52 -9.21 -19.26
CA HIS A 204 17.68 -9.84 -20.57
C HIS A 204 16.42 -9.68 -21.42
N LYS A 205 15.23 -9.77 -20.82
CA LYS A 205 13.98 -9.47 -21.53
C LYS A 205 13.95 -8.00 -21.98
N ILE A 206 14.39 -7.08 -21.13
CA ILE A 206 14.48 -5.66 -21.47
C ILE A 206 15.42 -5.45 -22.66
N GLN A 207 16.61 -6.05 -22.63
CA GLN A 207 17.56 -5.96 -23.74
C GLN A 207 16.97 -6.46 -25.07
N GLN A 208 16.32 -7.63 -25.06
CA GLN A 208 15.68 -8.20 -26.24
C GLN A 208 14.55 -7.31 -26.76
N ALA A 209 13.71 -6.78 -25.87
CA ALA A 209 12.63 -5.88 -26.23
C ALA A 209 13.15 -4.57 -26.82
N LEU A 210 14.18 -3.95 -26.24
CA LEU A 210 14.83 -2.74 -26.78
C LEU A 210 15.37 -2.97 -28.19
N LYS A 211 16.02 -4.11 -28.42
CA LYS A 211 16.50 -4.49 -29.76
C LYS A 211 15.36 -4.65 -30.76
N GLN A 212 14.22 -5.17 -30.32
CA GLN A 212 13.04 -5.35 -31.16
C GLN A 212 12.31 -4.03 -31.49
N TYR A 213 12.13 -3.16 -30.49
CA TYR A 213 11.36 -1.92 -30.65
C TYR A 213 12.17 -0.78 -31.25
N GLU A 214 13.42 -0.61 -30.81
CA GLU A 214 14.26 0.54 -31.17
C GLU A 214 15.45 0.16 -32.07
N GLY A 215 15.70 -1.13 -32.31
CA GLY A 215 16.89 -1.59 -33.04
C GLY A 215 18.20 -1.35 -32.29
N VAL A 216 18.13 -1.00 -30.99
CA VAL A 216 19.30 -0.66 -30.16
C VAL A 216 19.84 -1.91 -29.49
N ASP A 217 21.12 -2.20 -29.70
CA ASP A 217 21.85 -3.24 -28.99
C ASP A 217 22.59 -2.62 -27.80
N ILE A 218 21.93 -2.59 -26.65
CA ILE A 218 22.46 -2.02 -25.40
C ILE A 218 23.08 -3.12 -24.54
N ASP A 219 24.20 -2.81 -23.88
CA ASP A 219 24.83 -3.75 -22.94
C ASP A 219 24.02 -3.88 -21.64
N ILE A 220 24.01 -5.08 -21.05
CA ILE A 220 23.28 -5.37 -19.81
C ILE A 220 23.77 -4.47 -18.68
N LYS A 221 25.07 -4.18 -18.62
CA LYS A 221 25.62 -3.28 -17.59
C LYS A 221 25.05 -1.88 -17.71
N GLN A 222 24.84 -1.38 -18.92
CA GLN A 222 24.22 -0.07 -19.14
C GLN A 222 22.74 -0.07 -18.73
N ILE A 223 22.00 -1.16 -18.98
CA ILE A 223 20.63 -1.33 -18.47
C ILE A 223 20.63 -1.29 -16.94
N GLN A 224 21.53 -2.04 -16.28
CA GLN A 224 21.67 -2.05 -14.82
C GLN A 224 22.00 -0.67 -14.26
N ASP A 225 22.92 0.07 -14.88
CA ASP A 225 23.26 1.43 -14.47
C ASP A 225 22.04 2.38 -14.57
N ILE A 226 21.19 2.20 -15.58
CA ILE A 226 19.94 2.96 -15.71
C ILE A 226 18.94 2.54 -14.62
N LEU A 227 18.79 1.25 -14.33
CA LEU A 227 17.91 0.75 -13.27
C LEU A 227 18.33 1.27 -11.88
N VAL A 228 19.64 1.31 -11.58
CA VAL A 228 20.16 1.95 -10.35
C VAL A 228 19.78 3.42 -10.28
N LYS A 229 19.88 4.14 -11.41
CA LYS A 229 19.49 5.55 -11.44
C LYS A 229 17.97 5.74 -11.30
N LEU A 230 17.16 4.85 -11.87
CA LEU A 230 15.71 4.88 -11.71
C LEU A 230 15.28 4.56 -10.27
N SER A 231 15.93 3.59 -9.61
CA SER A 231 15.63 3.24 -8.22
C SER A 231 15.98 4.36 -7.23
N ARG A 232 17.05 5.14 -7.50
CA ARG A 232 17.37 6.33 -6.70
C ARG A 232 16.30 7.42 -6.76
N GLY A 233 15.55 7.49 -7.86
CA GLY A 233 14.39 8.36 -8.00
C GLY A 233 13.11 7.76 -7.45
N ASP A 234 13.21 6.64 -6.73
CA ASP A 234 12.08 5.87 -6.21
C ASP A 234 11.02 5.54 -7.29
N LEU A 235 11.46 5.29 -8.53
CA LEU A 235 10.60 4.80 -9.62
C LEU A 235 10.60 3.26 -9.71
N LEU A 236 11.55 2.62 -9.03
CA LEU A 236 11.76 1.18 -8.91
C LEU A 236 12.31 0.88 -7.52
N GLU A 237 12.18 -0.38 -7.09
CA GLU A 237 12.78 -0.85 -5.84
C GLU A 237 14.12 -1.53 -6.12
N ASP A 238 15.11 -1.34 -5.26
CA ASP A 238 16.43 -1.98 -5.34
C ASP A 238 16.77 -2.70 -4.03
N TYR A 239 16.97 -4.02 -4.16
CA TYR A 239 17.43 -4.90 -3.09
C TYR A 239 18.79 -5.50 -3.49
N MET A 240 19.87 -4.80 -3.11
CA MET A 240 21.26 -5.24 -3.31
C MET A 240 21.58 -5.62 -4.77
N GLY A 241 21.14 -4.80 -5.73
CA GLY A 241 21.36 -5.02 -7.16
C GLY A 241 20.28 -5.89 -7.83
N THR A 242 19.25 -6.29 -7.09
CA THR A 242 18.04 -6.92 -7.62
C THR A 242 16.92 -5.88 -7.68
N PHE A 243 16.40 -5.61 -8.88
CA PHE A 243 15.38 -4.59 -9.08
C PHE A 243 13.98 -5.21 -9.12
N THR A 244 13.02 -4.60 -8.41
CA THR A 244 11.60 -4.96 -8.49
C THR A 244 10.76 -3.75 -8.83
N ARG A 245 9.49 -3.99 -9.20
CA ARG A 245 8.54 -2.90 -9.39
C ARG A 245 8.29 -2.18 -8.07
N ILE A 246 7.83 -0.93 -8.16
CA ILE A 246 7.44 -0.17 -6.98
C ILE A 246 6.19 -0.76 -6.34
N LYS A 247 6.01 -0.59 -5.03
CA LYS A 247 4.82 -1.08 -4.32
C LYS A 247 3.59 -0.19 -4.50
N ASP A 248 3.78 1.03 -4.97
CA ASP A 248 2.69 1.98 -5.24
C ASP A 248 1.82 1.48 -6.42
N PRO A 249 0.54 1.13 -6.19
CA PRO A 249 -0.33 0.57 -7.22
C PRO A 249 -0.68 1.59 -8.32
N ILE A 250 -0.86 2.87 -7.96
CA ILE A 250 -1.23 3.92 -8.92
C ILE A 250 -0.03 4.29 -9.76
N LEU A 251 1.16 4.40 -9.17
CA LEU A 251 2.38 4.66 -9.93
C LEU A 251 2.67 3.54 -10.94
N ASN A 252 2.45 2.27 -10.58
CA ASN A 252 2.58 1.15 -11.52
C ASN A 252 1.61 1.25 -12.71
N ASP A 253 0.32 1.53 -12.43
CA ASP A 253 -0.67 1.71 -13.50
C ASP A 253 -0.35 2.94 -14.36
N PHE A 254 0.09 4.03 -13.74
CA PHE A 254 0.56 5.23 -14.41
C PHE A 254 1.73 4.93 -15.34
N LEU A 255 2.81 4.27 -14.89
CA LEU A 255 3.99 3.99 -15.72
C LEU A 255 3.65 3.16 -16.97
N ARG A 256 2.65 2.27 -16.86
CA ARG A 256 2.13 1.50 -17.99
C ARG A 256 1.38 2.40 -18.98
N VAL A 257 0.45 3.21 -18.50
CA VAL A 257 -0.34 4.17 -19.31
C VAL A 257 0.57 5.20 -19.97
N TRP A 258 1.49 5.75 -19.20
CA TRP A 258 2.51 6.70 -19.63
C TRP A 258 3.36 6.13 -20.75
N GLY A 259 3.92 4.93 -20.60
CA GLY A 259 4.73 4.33 -21.65
C GLY A 259 3.91 3.92 -22.89
N GLN A 260 2.64 3.53 -22.72
CA GLN A 260 1.72 3.33 -23.85
C GLN A 260 1.49 4.63 -24.66
N MET A 261 1.41 5.78 -24.00
CA MET A 261 1.19 7.06 -24.66
C MET A 261 2.48 7.66 -25.22
N GLU A 262 3.55 7.69 -24.43
CA GLU A 262 4.83 8.31 -24.80
C GLU A 262 5.63 7.46 -25.79
N MET A 263 5.67 6.14 -25.60
CA MET A 263 6.54 5.24 -26.37
C MET A 263 5.81 4.58 -27.53
N LYS A 264 4.54 4.21 -27.33
CA LYS A 264 3.73 3.55 -28.36
C LYS A 264 2.79 4.52 -29.10
N HIS A 265 2.78 5.80 -28.73
CA HIS A 265 1.92 6.84 -29.32
C HIS A 265 0.44 6.45 -29.39
N LEU A 266 -0.02 5.67 -28.40
CA LEU A 266 -1.43 5.27 -28.33
C LEU A 266 -2.30 6.47 -27.94
N LYS A 267 -3.45 6.60 -28.58
CA LYS A 267 -4.44 7.63 -28.25
C LYS A 267 -5.00 7.41 -26.85
N ILE A 268 -5.19 8.49 -26.10
CA ILE A 268 -5.75 8.50 -24.74
C ILE A 268 -7.01 7.64 -24.63
N ALA A 269 -7.97 7.79 -25.56
CA ALA A 269 -9.22 7.04 -25.54
C ALA A 269 -9.02 5.51 -25.59
N LYS A 270 -8.01 5.03 -26.32
CA LYS A 270 -7.69 3.59 -26.40
C LYS A 270 -7.11 3.10 -25.07
N VAL A 271 -6.18 3.85 -24.50
CA VAL A 271 -5.53 3.52 -23.22
C VAL A 271 -6.54 3.53 -22.07
N GLN A 272 -7.42 4.53 -22.03
CA GLN A 272 -8.52 4.59 -21.07
C GLN A 272 -9.43 3.36 -21.16
N ASN A 273 -9.80 2.93 -22.37
CA ASN A 273 -10.65 1.76 -22.57
C ASN A 273 -9.96 0.46 -22.13
N GLU A 274 -8.66 0.30 -22.44
CA GLU A 274 -7.87 -0.85 -21.98
C GLU A 274 -7.77 -0.90 -20.45
N LEU A 275 -7.53 0.25 -19.81
CA LEU A 275 -7.44 0.34 -18.35
C LEU A 275 -8.80 0.05 -17.67
N ARG A 276 -9.90 0.56 -18.22
CA ARG A 276 -11.26 0.22 -17.76
C ARG A 276 -11.53 -1.28 -17.85
N ASN A 277 -11.19 -1.92 -18.97
CA ASN A 277 -11.35 -3.36 -19.15
C ASN A 277 -10.53 -4.15 -18.12
N LYS A 278 -9.27 -3.76 -17.89
CA LYS A 278 -8.42 -4.36 -16.84
C LYS A 278 -9.10 -4.26 -15.47
N TYR A 279 -9.59 -3.08 -15.11
CA TYR A 279 -10.24 -2.85 -13.84
C TYR A 279 -11.60 -3.55 -13.69
N TYR A 280 -12.38 -3.68 -14.76
CA TYR A 280 -13.64 -4.42 -14.73
C TYR A 280 -13.43 -5.91 -14.38
N HIS A 281 -12.39 -6.54 -14.93
CA HIS A 281 -12.05 -7.92 -14.58
C HIS A 281 -11.44 -8.07 -13.17
N PHE A 282 -10.76 -7.03 -12.67
CA PHE A 282 -10.17 -7.00 -11.33
C PHE A 282 -11.20 -6.77 -10.21
N SER A 283 -12.17 -5.87 -10.43
CA SER A 283 -13.16 -5.42 -9.42
C SER A 283 -14.10 -6.51 -8.90
N LYS A 284 -14.58 -7.42 -9.77
CA LYS A 284 -15.42 -8.57 -9.30
C LYS A 284 -14.70 -9.48 -8.31
N ARG A 285 -13.37 -9.54 -8.38
CA ARG A 285 -12.54 -10.31 -7.46
C ARG A 285 -12.24 -9.48 -6.20
N CYS A 286 -11.95 -8.19 -6.37
CA CYS A 286 -11.59 -7.26 -5.31
C CYS A 286 -12.70 -7.04 -4.28
N LEU A 287 -13.98 -6.88 -4.67
CA LEU A 287 -15.08 -6.65 -3.70
C LEU A 287 -15.26 -7.81 -2.72
N ASN A 288 -15.15 -9.06 -3.21
CA ASN A 288 -15.21 -10.25 -2.35
C ASN A 288 -13.98 -10.37 -1.45
N GLU A 289 -12.80 -10.00 -1.97
CA GLU A 289 -11.56 -9.94 -1.20
C GLU A 289 -11.62 -8.82 -0.13
N TYR A 290 -12.24 -7.68 -0.43
CA TYR A 290 -12.42 -6.55 0.48
C TYR A 290 -13.40 -6.89 1.61
N LYS A 291 -14.53 -7.54 1.29
CA LYS A 291 -15.44 -8.11 2.28
C LYS A 291 -14.72 -9.09 3.21
N GLY A 292 -13.89 -9.98 2.64
CA GLY A 292 -13.03 -10.88 3.42
C GLY A 292 -12.09 -10.14 4.35
N TYR A 293 -11.36 -9.15 3.81
CA TYR A 293 -10.37 -8.32 4.50
C TYR A 293 -10.98 -7.47 5.62
N LEU A 294 -12.18 -6.90 5.44
CA LEU A 294 -12.88 -6.22 6.54
C LEU A 294 -13.15 -7.18 7.70
N GLY A 295 -13.57 -8.41 7.40
CA GLY A 295 -13.70 -9.45 8.42
C GLY A 295 -12.37 -9.72 9.14
N GLU A 296 -11.25 -9.78 8.40
CA GLU A 296 -9.90 -9.93 8.97
C GLU A 296 -9.54 -8.77 9.91
N ILE A 297 -9.80 -7.52 9.49
CA ILE A 297 -9.56 -6.32 10.31
C ILE A 297 -10.35 -6.41 11.61
N HIS A 298 -11.66 -6.68 11.55
CA HIS A 298 -12.50 -6.77 12.74
C HIS A 298 -12.05 -7.89 13.68
N MET A 299 -11.70 -9.06 13.13
CA MET A 299 -11.13 -10.15 13.93
C MET A 299 -9.83 -9.72 14.62
N SER A 300 -8.93 -9.02 13.92
CA SER A 300 -7.68 -8.53 14.50
C SER A 300 -7.92 -7.49 15.61
N GLN A 301 -8.88 -6.59 15.43
CA GLN A 301 -9.26 -5.60 16.44
C GLN A 301 -9.84 -6.27 17.68
N ILE A 302 -10.65 -7.31 17.51
CA ILE A 302 -11.18 -8.11 18.62
C ILE A 302 -10.03 -8.78 19.38
N LEU A 303 -9.08 -9.42 18.68
CA LEU A 303 -7.93 -10.05 19.34
C LEU A 303 -7.08 -9.04 20.13
N PHE A 304 -6.89 -7.82 19.61
CA PHE A 304 -6.16 -6.77 20.32
C PHE A 304 -6.95 -6.19 21.50
N ALA A 305 -8.24 -5.90 21.34
CA ALA A 305 -9.05 -5.28 22.38
C ALA A 305 -9.36 -6.26 23.53
N ALA A 306 -9.47 -7.55 23.23
CA ALA A 306 -9.80 -8.58 24.20
C ALA A 306 -8.58 -9.16 24.94
N GLN A 307 -7.35 -8.66 24.72
CA GLN A 307 -6.15 -9.20 25.38
C GLN A 307 -6.31 -9.25 26.90
N ARG A 308 -5.93 -10.39 27.50
CA ARG A 308 -6.00 -10.69 28.94
C ARG A 308 -7.42 -10.76 29.51
N GLN A 309 -8.46 -10.66 28.67
CA GLN A 309 -9.85 -10.85 29.07
C GLN A 309 -10.30 -12.31 28.92
N THR A 310 -11.37 -12.67 29.61
CA THR A 310 -12.09 -13.92 29.39
C THR A 310 -13.37 -13.59 28.62
N LEU A 311 -13.48 -14.13 27.40
CA LEU A 311 -14.67 -13.96 26.56
C LEU A 311 -15.60 -15.16 26.72
N SER A 312 -16.91 -14.92 26.68
CA SER A 312 -17.89 -15.99 26.71
C SER A 312 -17.69 -16.96 25.54
N GLY A 313 -17.78 -18.27 25.82
CA GLY A 313 -17.73 -19.31 24.80
C GLY A 313 -18.83 -19.20 23.75
N ASP A 314 -19.96 -18.56 24.09
CA ASP A 314 -21.12 -18.38 23.21
C ASP A 314 -20.77 -17.59 21.94
N TYR A 315 -19.84 -16.62 22.03
CA TYR A 315 -19.38 -15.86 20.87
C TYR A 315 -18.63 -16.71 19.84
N PHE A 316 -18.15 -17.88 20.26
CA PHE A 316 -17.31 -18.78 19.48
C PHE A 316 -17.98 -20.14 19.24
N HIS A 317 -19.24 -20.28 19.66
CA HIS A 317 -19.96 -21.55 19.70
C HIS A 317 -19.16 -22.65 20.41
N TYR A 318 -18.59 -22.31 21.56
CA TYR A 318 -17.80 -23.21 22.39
C TYR A 318 -18.39 -23.31 23.79
N ALA A 319 -18.32 -24.49 24.40
CA ALA A 319 -19.02 -24.78 25.66
C ALA A 319 -18.44 -24.04 26.87
N SER A 320 -17.19 -23.61 26.79
CA SER A 320 -16.47 -22.97 27.88
C SER A 320 -16.01 -21.59 27.48
N ASP A 321 -15.88 -20.71 28.47
CA ASP A 321 -15.30 -19.39 28.26
C ASP A 321 -13.83 -19.49 27.82
N ILE A 322 -13.43 -18.54 26.98
CA ILE A 322 -12.12 -18.51 26.34
C ILE A 322 -11.29 -17.40 26.94
N LYS A 323 -10.18 -17.76 27.57
CA LYS A 323 -9.17 -16.81 28.02
C LYS A 323 -8.34 -16.36 26.83
N ILE A 324 -8.35 -15.06 26.54
CA ILE A 324 -7.58 -14.47 25.45
C ILE A 324 -6.17 -14.16 25.93
N PRO A 325 -5.13 -14.64 25.22
CA PRO A 325 -3.75 -14.41 25.62
C PRO A 325 -3.32 -12.96 25.34
N ASP A 326 -2.16 -12.61 25.89
CA ASP A 326 -1.50 -11.33 25.61
C ASP A 326 -0.67 -11.47 24.33
N PHE A 327 -1.27 -11.12 23.18
CA PHE A 327 -0.62 -11.31 21.88
C PHE A 327 0.60 -10.38 21.73
N SER A 328 1.75 -10.98 21.45
CA SER A 328 2.98 -10.25 21.08
C SER A 328 2.85 -9.60 19.69
N TYR A 329 2.13 -10.26 18.78
CA TYR A 329 1.72 -9.68 17.50
C TYR A 329 0.47 -10.35 16.95
N VAL A 330 -0.20 -9.65 16.05
CA VAL A 330 -1.31 -10.16 15.23
C VAL A 330 -1.05 -9.71 13.79
N ASN A 331 -0.72 -10.66 12.92
CA ASN A 331 -0.35 -10.40 11.53
C ASN A 331 -1.44 -10.87 10.57
N HIS A 332 -1.69 -10.06 9.54
CA HIS A 332 -2.60 -10.39 8.45
C HIS A 332 -1.86 -11.10 7.32
N ARG A 333 -2.57 -11.98 6.59
CA ARG A 333 -2.12 -12.62 5.34
C ARG A 333 -0.74 -13.27 5.42
N VAL A 334 -0.54 -14.06 6.48
CA VAL A 334 0.73 -14.75 6.73
C VAL A 334 0.89 -15.94 5.78
N ARG A 335 2.06 -16.07 5.16
CA ARG A 335 2.42 -17.21 4.31
C ARG A 335 3.53 -18.01 4.96
N LEU A 336 3.29 -19.30 5.16
CA LEU A 336 4.26 -20.23 5.73
C LEU A 336 5.30 -20.66 4.70
N SER A 337 6.53 -20.91 5.17
CA SER A 337 7.68 -21.32 4.35
C SER A 337 7.45 -22.69 3.70
N SER A 338 6.75 -23.57 4.42
CA SER A 338 6.52 -24.98 4.09
C SER A 338 5.38 -25.23 3.09
N GLY A 339 4.52 -24.23 2.82
CA GLY A 339 3.31 -24.39 2.02
C GLY A 339 3.37 -23.71 0.65
N LYS A 340 3.24 -24.48 -0.45
CA LYS A 340 2.82 -23.92 -1.74
C LYS A 340 1.40 -23.35 -1.60
N ASN A 341 1.25 -22.02 -1.74
CA ASN A 341 -0.03 -21.31 -1.84
C ASN A 341 -1.03 -21.56 -0.68
N ARG A 342 -0.60 -21.39 0.57
CA ARG A 342 -1.52 -21.39 1.73
C ARG A 342 -1.33 -20.12 2.56
N GLU A 343 -2.06 -19.08 2.19
CA GLU A 343 -2.15 -17.84 2.96
C GLU A 343 -3.11 -18.03 4.14
N ILE A 344 -2.68 -17.60 5.32
CA ILE A 344 -3.46 -17.56 6.56
C ILE A 344 -3.96 -16.13 6.70
N ASP A 345 -5.28 -15.95 6.74
CA ASP A 345 -5.89 -14.63 6.78
C ASP A 345 -5.41 -13.83 8.00
N LEU A 346 -5.35 -14.46 9.18
CA LEU A 346 -4.88 -13.82 10.42
C LEU A 346 -4.14 -14.80 11.35
N LEU A 347 -2.99 -14.39 11.88
CA LEU A 347 -2.18 -15.15 12.83
C LEU A 347 -1.84 -14.28 14.06
N GLY A 348 -2.37 -14.66 15.22
CA GLY A 348 -1.97 -14.10 16.52
C GLY A 348 -0.97 -15.00 17.22
N ALA A 349 0.11 -14.45 17.78
CA ALA A 349 1.08 -15.22 18.56
C ALA A 349 1.31 -14.61 19.94
N ALA A 350 1.37 -15.47 20.97
CA ALA A 350 1.55 -15.13 22.37
C ALA A 350 2.47 -16.16 23.04
N GLY A 351 3.77 -16.08 22.77
CA GLY A 351 4.76 -17.03 23.27
C GLY A 351 4.47 -18.47 22.81
N PRO A 352 4.17 -19.43 23.71
CA PRO A 352 3.87 -20.81 23.34
C PRO A 352 2.49 -21.01 22.73
N GLU A 353 1.63 -19.98 22.72
CA GLU A 353 0.27 -20.04 22.16
C GLU A 353 0.17 -19.30 20.82
N ALA A 354 -0.54 -19.86 19.85
CA ALA A 354 -0.89 -19.21 18.60
C ALA A 354 -2.35 -19.41 18.21
N TRP A 355 -2.91 -18.38 17.57
CA TRP A 355 -4.27 -18.34 17.06
C TRP A 355 -4.25 -18.22 15.54
N VAL A 356 -4.77 -19.24 14.86
CA VAL A 356 -4.87 -19.30 13.40
C VAL A 356 -6.30 -19.02 13.00
N CYS A 357 -6.49 -17.94 12.26
CA CYS A 357 -7.81 -17.37 12.01
C CYS A 357 -8.10 -17.26 10.52
N GLN A 358 -9.36 -17.51 10.15
CA GLN A 358 -9.86 -17.28 8.80
C GLN A 358 -11.16 -16.49 8.76
N SER A 359 -11.27 -15.61 7.77
CA SER A 359 -12.47 -14.83 7.47
C SER A 359 -13.16 -15.39 6.24
N LYS A 360 -14.46 -15.73 6.37
CA LYS A 360 -15.31 -16.18 5.26
C LYS A 360 -16.58 -15.35 5.21
N TRP A 361 -16.47 -14.23 4.50
CA TRP A 361 -17.58 -13.32 4.25
C TRP A 361 -18.48 -13.79 3.10
N VAL A 362 -19.28 -14.83 3.35
CA VAL A 362 -20.22 -15.39 2.36
C VAL A 362 -21.65 -15.25 2.86
N GLU A 363 -22.39 -14.29 2.30
CA GLU A 363 -23.75 -13.92 2.75
C GLU A 363 -24.83 -14.90 2.27
N ARG A 364 -24.63 -15.56 1.12
CA ARG A 364 -25.66 -16.37 0.47
C ARG A 364 -25.66 -17.84 0.87
N LYS A 365 -24.53 -18.39 1.32
CA LYS A 365 -24.38 -19.82 1.63
C LYS A 365 -23.58 -20.06 2.91
N ASN A 366 -23.87 -21.18 3.58
CA ASN A 366 -23.11 -21.63 4.72
C ASN A 366 -21.76 -22.21 4.28
N ILE A 367 -20.76 -22.09 5.14
CA ILE A 367 -19.41 -22.60 4.88
C ILE A 367 -19.37 -24.13 5.03
N GLY A 368 -18.66 -24.77 4.11
CA GLY A 368 -18.58 -26.22 3.99
C GLY A 368 -17.42 -26.82 4.78
N ILE A 369 -17.43 -28.14 4.94
CA ILE A 369 -16.38 -28.89 5.66
C ILE A 369 -14.99 -28.71 5.05
N ASN A 370 -14.89 -28.48 3.74
CA ASN A 370 -13.60 -28.34 3.05
C ASN A 370 -12.84 -27.10 3.52
N ASP A 371 -13.53 -26.00 3.86
CA ASP A 371 -12.88 -24.79 4.36
C ASP A 371 -12.32 -25.00 5.78
N LEU A 372 -13.04 -25.74 6.64
CA LEU A 372 -12.54 -26.10 7.96
C LEU A 372 -11.37 -27.08 7.91
N LYS A 373 -11.39 -28.04 6.98
CA LYS A 373 -10.23 -28.93 6.74
C LYS A 373 -8.99 -28.14 6.33
N LYS A 374 -9.15 -27.11 5.48
CA LYS A 374 -8.06 -26.22 5.10
C LYS A 374 -7.52 -25.43 6.30
N LEU A 375 -8.40 -24.82 7.09
CA LEU A 375 -8.00 -24.11 8.31
C LEU A 375 -7.26 -25.04 9.29
N ASN A 376 -7.78 -26.24 9.52
CA ASN A 376 -7.14 -27.22 10.40
C ASN A 376 -5.74 -27.58 9.91
N GLN A 377 -5.59 -27.84 8.61
CA GLN A 377 -4.29 -28.15 8.04
C GLN A 377 -3.32 -26.97 8.17
N GLN A 378 -3.75 -25.74 7.89
CA GLN A 378 -2.89 -24.56 8.06
C GLN A 378 -2.44 -24.39 9.52
N ALA A 379 -3.32 -24.69 10.46
CA ALA A 379 -2.99 -24.60 11.87
C ALA A 379 -1.94 -25.65 12.28
N GLU A 380 -2.02 -26.88 11.75
CA GLU A 380 -0.97 -27.88 11.94
C GLU A 380 0.35 -27.46 11.28
N ASP A 381 0.29 -26.84 10.09
CA ASP A 381 1.47 -26.30 9.41
C ASP A 381 2.15 -25.20 10.28
N VAL A 382 1.36 -24.29 10.88
CA VAL A 382 1.85 -23.27 11.86
C VAL A 382 2.49 -23.94 13.06
N LYS A 383 1.83 -24.97 13.62
CA LYS A 383 2.31 -25.66 14.82
C LYS A 383 3.69 -26.28 14.60
N ALA A 384 3.88 -26.92 13.43
CA ALA A 384 5.15 -27.54 13.06
C ALA A 384 6.24 -26.51 12.76
N GLU A 385 5.93 -25.45 12.01
CA GLU A 385 6.93 -24.45 11.58
C GLU A 385 7.37 -23.53 12.72
N MET A 386 6.47 -23.19 13.63
CA MET A 386 6.70 -22.22 14.71
C MET A 386 6.89 -22.87 16.09
N ASN A 387 6.89 -24.21 16.18
CA ASN A 387 7.00 -24.96 17.43
C ASN A 387 5.99 -24.52 18.51
N VAL A 388 4.75 -24.27 18.10
CA VAL A 388 3.67 -23.79 18.99
C VAL A 388 3.20 -24.94 19.90
N VAL A 389 3.04 -24.66 21.19
CA VAL A 389 2.57 -25.64 22.19
C VAL A 389 1.04 -25.65 22.23
N PHE A 390 0.41 -24.48 22.26
CA PHE A 390 -1.04 -24.31 22.34
C PHE A 390 -1.57 -23.65 21.07
N LEU A 391 -2.45 -24.35 20.35
CA LEU A 391 -2.96 -23.88 19.06
C LEU A 391 -4.47 -23.70 19.14
N LYS A 392 -4.96 -22.49 18.84
CA LYS A 392 -6.37 -22.18 18.71
C LYS A 392 -6.71 -21.88 17.26
N LYS A 393 -7.91 -22.30 16.83
CA LYS A 393 -8.41 -22.14 15.47
C LYS A 393 -9.73 -21.39 15.53
N TRP A 394 -9.84 -20.30 14.78
CA TRP A 394 -11.08 -19.50 14.76
C TRP A 394 -11.48 -19.15 13.33
N ILE A 395 -12.74 -19.40 12.98
CA ILE A 395 -13.29 -19.02 11.68
C ILE A 395 -14.50 -18.09 11.84
N PHE A 396 -14.42 -16.91 11.22
CA PHE A 396 -15.60 -16.09 10.99
C PHE A 396 -16.32 -16.60 9.75
N ALA A 397 -17.58 -17.01 9.91
CA ALA A 397 -18.43 -17.50 8.83
C ALA A 397 -19.72 -16.68 8.79
N HIS A 398 -19.79 -15.66 7.93
CA HIS A 398 -20.85 -14.63 7.95
C HIS A 398 -22.28 -15.19 8.12
N LYS A 399 -22.68 -16.14 7.26
CA LYS A 399 -23.99 -16.83 7.36
C LYS A 399 -23.99 -18.02 8.34
N GLY A 400 -22.82 -18.56 8.64
CA GLY A 400 -22.62 -19.73 9.50
C GLY A 400 -22.14 -20.98 8.75
N LEU A 401 -22.14 -22.11 9.46
CA LEU A 401 -21.60 -23.39 8.99
C LEU A 401 -22.70 -24.37 8.55
N THR A 402 -22.38 -25.24 7.60
CA THR A 402 -23.21 -26.43 7.28
C THR A 402 -23.20 -27.43 8.44
N ALA A 403 -24.22 -28.30 8.55
CA ALA A 403 -24.30 -29.28 9.65
C ALA A 403 -23.04 -30.17 9.75
N LYS A 404 -22.54 -30.66 8.61
CA LYS A 404 -21.28 -31.43 8.55
C LYS A 404 -20.07 -30.61 9.00
N ALA A 405 -20.03 -29.32 8.69
CA ALA A 405 -18.96 -28.43 9.14
C ALA A 405 -19.05 -28.12 10.64
N LYS A 406 -20.25 -27.95 11.20
CA LYS A 406 -20.44 -27.80 12.66
C LYS A 406 -19.91 -29.01 13.43
N GLN A 407 -20.23 -30.22 12.97
CA GLN A 407 -19.71 -31.44 13.57
C GLN A 407 -18.19 -31.47 13.51
N PHE A 408 -17.62 -31.22 12.33
CA PHE A 408 -16.16 -31.20 12.15
C PHE A 408 -15.47 -30.14 13.04
N ALA A 409 -16.09 -28.97 13.20
CA ALA A 409 -15.58 -27.91 14.06
C ALA A 409 -15.51 -28.37 15.52
N CYS A 410 -16.57 -29.02 16.01
CA CYS A 410 -16.63 -29.59 17.35
C CYS A 410 -15.56 -30.68 17.53
N ASP A 411 -15.45 -31.62 16.58
CA ASP A 411 -14.51 -32.75 16.67
C ASP A 411 -13.03 -32.32 16.67
N HIS A 412 -12.73 -31.09 16.19
CA HIS A 412 -11.36 -30.58 16.03
C HIS A 412 -11.09 -29.30 16.81
N ASP A 413 -11.93 -28.93 17.79
CA ASP A 413 -11.79 -27.70 18.59
C ASP A 413 -11.59 -26.43 17.73
N ILE A 414 -12.41 -26.27 16.69
CA ILE A 414 -12.43 -25.06 15.84
C ILE A 414 -13.55 -24.14 16.32
N PHE A 415 -13.16 -22.98 16.83
CA PHE A 415 -14.08 -21.91 17.19
C PHE A 415 -14.69 -21.29 15.95
N TRP A 416 -15.96 -20.89 16.01
CA TRP A 416 -16.60 -20.20 14.90
C TRP A 416 -17.65 -19.18 15.34
N SER A 417 -17.73 -18.09 14.58
CA SER A 417 -18.67 -16.99 14.85
C SER A 417 -19.42 -16.66 13.57
N THR A 418 -20.73 -16.38 13.67
CA THR A 418 -21.47 -15.77 12.56
C THR A 418 -21.43 -14.26 12.66
N ARG A 419 -22.09 -13.58 11.70
CA ARG A 419 -22.29 -12.13 11.77
C ARG A 419 -22.85 -11.69 13.12
N LYS A 420 -23.83 -12.42 13.65
CA LYS A 420 -24.50 -12.10 14.91
C LYS A 420 -23.54 -12.10 16.10
N GLU A 421 -22.74 -13.17 16.24
CA GLU A 421 -21.79 -13.27 17.35
C GLU A 421 -20.64 -12.29 17.20
N LEU A 422 -20.20 -12.01 15.96
CA LEU A 422 -19.13 -11.04 15.73
C LEU A 422 -19.58 -9.60 15.99
N ASP A 423 -20.81 -9.21 15.60
CA ASP A 423 -21.40 -7.92 15.98
C ASP A 423 -21.49 -7.78 17.51
N ALA A 424 -21.98 -8.82 18.20
CA ALA A 424 -22.10 -8.80 19.66
C ALA A 424 -20.73 -8.70 20.37
N LEU A 425 -19.69 -9.33 19.83
CA LEU A 425 -18.31 -9.17 20.31
C LEU A 425 -17.80 -7.73 20.13
N LEU A 426 -18.06 -7.13 18.98
CA LEU A 426 -17.64 -5.75 18.70
C LEU A 426 -18.34 -4.78 19.65
N ASP A 427 -19.64 -4.93 19.84
CA ASP A 427 -20.42 -4.12 20.78
C ASP A 427 -19.91 -4.29 22.22
N TYR A 428 -19.67 -5.53 22.67
CA TYR A 428 -19.13 -5.82 24.00
C TYR A 428 -17.76 -5.14 24.24
N LEU A 429 -16.91 -5.10 23.21
CA LEU A 429 -15.58 -4.48 23.27
C LEU A 429 -15.58 -2.98 22.96
N ASN A 430 -16.76 -2.35 22.78
CA ASN A 430 -16.91 -0.96 22.34
C ASN A 430 -16.13 -0.65 21.04
N LEU A 431 -16.07 -1.62 20.13
CA LEU A 431 -15.46 -1.49 18.81
C LEU A 431 -16.52 -1.08 17.78
N ARG A 432 -16.06 -0.62 16.60
CA ARG A 432 -16.99 -0.27 15.52
C ARG A 432 -17.73 -1.52 15.03
N PRO A 433 -19.04 -1.42 14.75
CA PRO A 433 -19.82 -2.54 14.24
C PRO A 433 -19.30 -2.96 12.86
N LEU A 434 -19.55 -4.21 12.49
CA LEU A 434 -19.18 -4.69 11.17
C LEU A 434 -19.93 -3.90 10.09
N TYR A 435 -19.27 -3.71 8.96
CA TYR A 435 -19.84 -3.00 7.83
C TYR A 435 -21.12 -3.69 7.32
N ALA A 436 -22.22 -2.95 7.13
CA ALA A 436 -23.44 -3.45 6.49
C ALA A 436 -23.44 -3.01 5.02
N PHE A 437 -23.13 -3.93 4.10
CA PHE A 437 -23.27 -3.65 2.68
C PHE A 437 -24.77 -3.60 2.37
N GLN A 438 -25.30 -2.42 2.08
CA GLN A 438 -26.66 -2.34 1.54
C GLN A 438 -26.68 -3.04 0.18
N ASP A 439 -27.53 -4.06 0.03
CA ASP A 439 -27.79 -4.69 -1.26
C ASP A 439 -28.38 -3.63 -2.19
N VAL A 440 -27.61 -3.19 -3.20
CA VAL A 440 -28.07 -2.30 -4.28
C VAL A 440 -28.95 -3.09 -5.27
N THR A 441 -29.90 -3.88 -4.76
CA THR A 441 -30.90 -4.62 -5.53
C THR A 441 -32.33 -4.17 -5.28
N ASN A 442 -32.55 -3.00 -4.69
CA ASN A 442 -33.83 -2.32 -4.77
C ASN A 442 -33.76 -1.16 -5.77
N LYS A 443 -33.66 -1.49 -7.06
CA LYS A 443 -34.38 -0.72 -8.07
C LYS A 443 -35.83 -1.17 -7.99
N GLU A 444 -36.63 -0.48 -7.19
CA GLU A 444 -38.08 -0.30 -7.38
C GLU A 444 -38.65 0.56 -6.25
N THR A 445 -39.38 1.62 -6.62
CA THR A 445 -40.17 2.59 -5.81
C THR A 445 -39.35 3.50 -4.88
N LEU A 446 -39.19 4.81 -5.12
CA LEU A 446 -40.04 5.86 -5.69
C LEU A 446 -39.19 6.96 -6.33
#